data_AF-A0A524P7Y1-F1
#
_entry.id   AF-A0A524P7Y1-F1
#
_cell.length_a   1.000
_cell.length_b   1.000
_cell.length_c   1.000
_cell.angle_alpha   90.00
_cell.angle_beta   90.00
_cell.angle_gamma   90.00
#
_symmetry.space_group_name_H-M   'P 1'
#
loop_
_entity.id
_entity.type
_entity.pdbx_description
1 polymer ?
#
loop_
_entity_poly.entity_id
_entity_poly.type
_entity_poly.pdbx_seq_one_letter_code
_entity_poly.pdbx_strand_id
1 'polypeptide(L)'
;IAVSIFAGERYAYLDQSRLALQSLAGVNPDTLVIAESLEKPEGAVPLVVRDIELYLPLEGMLDLKQERIRLAQELAEVEGQILRLEALLEGPFAERAPDQVVAKEQARLEGFKETRQKLEAQLGDLR
;
A
#
# COMPACT_ATOMS: atom_id res chain seq x y z
N ILE A 1 -14.27 -2.40 1.65
CA ILE A 1 -13.71 -2.34 3.03
C ILE A 1 -14.71 -2.98 3.99
N ALA A 2 -14.30 -3.92 4.84
CA ALA A 2 -15.16 -4.47 5.90
C ALA A 2 -15.17 -3.53 7.11
N VAL A 3 -16.31 -3.32 7.77
CA VAL A 3 -16.36 -2.41 8.93
C VAL A 3 -17.52 -2.78 9.85
N SER A 4 -17.27 -2.71 11.16
CA SER A 4 -18.33 -2.77 12.17
C SER A 4 -18.47 -1.40 12.84
N ILE A 5 -19.71 -0.91 12.98
CA ILE A 5 -20.01 0.43 13.50
C ILE A 5 -20.87 0.27 14.75
N PHE A 6 -20.31 0.66 15.90
CA PHE A 6 -21.07 0.95 17.11
C PHE A 6 -21.66 2.35 16.98
N ALA A 7 -22.97 2.40 16.75
CA ALA A 7 -23.70 3.60 16.38
C ALA A 7 -24.50 4.22 17.53
N GLY A 8 -24.70 3.49 18.64
CA GLY A 8 -25.51 3.96 19.77
C GLY A 8 -26.84 4.58 19.34
N GLU A 9 -27.13 5.78 19.84
CA GLU A 9 -28.34 6.55 19.51
C GLU A 9 -28.47 6.92 18.02
N ARG A 10 -27.36 6.88 17.25
CA ARG A 10 -27.35 7.20 15.82
C ARG A 10 -27.63 6.01 14.92
N TYR A 11 -27.88 4.82 15.48
CA TYR A 11 -28.15 3.60 14.72
C TYR A 11 -29.18 3.82 13.61
N ALA A 12 -30.35 4.38 13.95
CA ALA A 12 -31.43 4.58 12.99
C ALA A 12 -31.02 5.46 11.79
N TYR A 13 -30.22 6.50 12.03
CA TYR A 13 -29.74 7.40 10.98
C TYR A 13 -28.69 6.72 10.08
N LEU A 14 -27.74 6.01 10.68
CA LEU A 14 -26.66 5.35 9.95
C LEU A 14 -27.17 4.15 9.16
N ASP A 15 -28.12 3.38 9.70
CA ASP A 15 -28.70 2.24 9.00
C ASP A 15 -29.58 2.67 7.82
N GLN A 16 -30.35 3.77 7.96
CA GLN A 16 -31.04 4.40 6.81
C GLN A 16 -30.06 4.90 5.74
N SER A 17 -28.86 5.32 6.15
CA SER A 17 -27.81 5.82 5.26
C SER A 17 -26.89 4.71 4.73
N ARG A 18 -27.22 3.43 4.94
CA ARG A 18 -26.37 2.28 4.58
C ARG A 18 -25.88 2.28 3.12
N LEU A 19 -26.77 2.59 2.17
CA LEU A 19 -26.41 2.66 0.75
C LEU A 19 -25.39 3.77 0.46
N ALA A 20 -25.52 4.91 1.13
CA ALA A 20 -24.56 6.01 1.02
C ALA A 20 -23.21 5.62 1.62
N LEU A 21 -23.19 4.92 2.77
CA LEU A 21 -21.96 4.40 3.37
C LEU A 21 -21.25 3.39 2.45
N GLN A 22 -21.99 2.46 1.85
CA GLN A 22 -21.44 1.49 0.89
C GLN A 22 -20.84 2.19 -0.33
N SER A 23 -21.55 3.17 -0.89
CA SER A 23 -21.17 3.82 -2.15
C SER A 23 -20.06 4.87 -1.97
N LEU A 24 -20.15 5.71 -0.93
CA LEU A 24 -19.23 6.83 -0.72
C LEU A 24 -17.96 6.43 0.03
N ALA A 25 -18.05 5.45 0.93
CA ALA A 25 -16.89 4.99 1.71
C ALA A 25 -16.32 3.64 1.22
N GLY A 26 -16.82 3.09 0.11
CA GLY A 26 -16.32 1.84 -0.47
C GLY A 26 -16.46 0.64 0.48
N VAL A 27 -17.50 0.65 1.31
CA VAL A 27 -17.76 -0.40 2.29
C VAL A 27 -18.41 -1.59 1.60
N ASN A 28 -17.90 -2.79 1.88
CA ASN A 28 -18.47 -4.02 1.33
C ASN A 28 -19.85 -4.29 1.99
N PRO A 29 -20.94 -4.44 1.20
CA PRO A 29 -22.28 -4.70 1.72
C PRO A 29 -22.39 -5.93 2.61
N ASP A 30 -21.63 -6.99 2.29
CA ASP A 30 -21.71 -8.29 2.96
C ASP A 30 -21.02 -8.29 4.33
N THR A 31 -20.17 -7.30 4.58
CA THR A 31 -19.35 -7.21 5.80
C THR A 31 -19.58 -5.93 6.59
N LEU A 32 -20.57 -5.11 6.21
CA LEU A 32 -20.99 -3.93 6.95
C LEU A 32 -21.93 -4.30 8.09
N VAL A 33 -21.43 -4.18 9.31
CA VAL A 33 -22.24 -4.29 10.53
C VAL A 33 -22.47 -2.90 11.11
N ILE A 34 -23.72 -2.55 11.39
CA ILE A 34 -24.09 -1.34 12.12
C ILE A 34 -24.96 -1.83 13.27
N ALA A 35 -24.61 -1.47 14.50
CA ALA A 35 -25.33 -1.93 15.69
C ALA A 35 -25.42 -0.83 16.75
N GLU A 36 -26.49 -0.86 17.53
CA GLU A 36 -26.65 0.02 18.72
C GLU A 36 -25.62 -0.29 19.80
N SER A 37 -25.17 -1.55 19.87
CA SER A 37 -24.14 -2.04 20.78
C SER A 37 -23.32 -3.13 20.08
N LEU A 38 -22.00 -3.09 20.26
CA LEU A 38 -21.07 -4.06 19.69
C LEU A 38 -19.90 -4.29 20.66
N GLU A 39 -19.49 -5.53 20.85
CA GLU A 39 -18.20 -5.82 21.48
C GLU A 39 -17.08 -5.59 20.47
N LYS A 40 -15.93 -5.06 20.93
CA LYS A 40 -14.76 -4.85 20.08
C LYS A 40 -14.34 -6.19 19.43
N PRO A 41 -14.36 -6.31 18.10
CA PRO A 41 -13.87 -7.50 17.43
C PRO A 41 -12.36 -7.69 17.67
N GLU A 42 -11.95 -8.93 17.87
CA GLU A 42 -10.53 -9.29 18.03
C GLU A 42 -9.75 -8.89 16.76
N GLY A 43 -8.55 -8.32 16.95
CA GLY A 43 -7.70 -7.88 15.82
C GLY A 43 -8.19 -6.64 15.05
N ALA A 44 -9.33 -6.05 15.41
CA ALA A 44 -9.83 -4.84 14.76
C ALA A 44 -9.23 -3.56 15.37
N VAL A 45 -8.97 -2.57 14.50
CA VAL A 45 -8.54 -1.24 14.90
C VAL A 45 -9.76 -0.37 15.21
N PRO A 46 -9.86 0.20 16.42
CA PRO A 46 -10.92 1.14 16.77
C PRO A 46 -10.63 2.53 16.18
N LEU A 47 -11.67 3.17 15.65
CA LEU A 47 -11.67 4.56 15.23
C LEU A 47 -12.92 5.24 15.78
N VAL A 48 -12.74 6.26 16.62
CA VAL A 48 -13.86 6.99 17.24
C VAL A 48 -14.08 8.31 16.51
N VAL A 49 -15.31 8.53 16.05
CA VAL A 49 -15.76 9.80 15.46
C VAL A 49 -16.93 10.31 16.28
N ARG A 50 -16.66 11.29 17.14
CA ARG A 50 -17.62 11.80 18.13
C ARG A 50 -18.11 10.66 19.05
N ASP A 51 -19.38 10.29 18.93
CA ASP A 51 -20.11 9.26 19.68
C ASP A 51 -20.31 7.96 18.88
N ILE A 52 -19.68 7.84 17.70
CA ILE A 52 -19.66 6.61 16.89
C ILE A 52 -18.29 5.97 17.03
N GLU A 53 -18.25 4.67 17.27
CA GLU A 53 -17.03 3.87 17.26
C GLU A 53 -17.05 2.90 16.07
N LEU A 54 -15.96 2.88 15.31
CA LEU A 54 -15.77 2.09 14.11
C LEU A 54 -14.69 1.04 14.40
N TYR A 55 -14.92 -0.19 14.01
CA TYR A 55 -13.94 -1.27 14.09
C TYR A 55 -13.60 -1.73 12.69
N LEU A 56 -12.34 -1.51 12.32
CA LEU A 56 -11.78 -1.90 11.04
C LEU A 56 -10.99 -3.21 11.24
N PRO A 57 -11.50 -4.37 10.77
CA PRO A 57 -10.70 -5.58 10.73
C PRO A 57 -9.53 -5.36 9.78
N LEU A 58 -8.30 -5.41 10.30
CA LEU A 58 -7.10 -5.27 9.47
C LEU A 58 -6.89 -6.49 8.57
N GLU A 59 -7.35 -7.65 9.05
CA GLU A 59 -7.34 -8.89 8.30
C GLU A 59 -8.16 -8.75 7.01
N GLY A 60 -7.50 -8.90 5.87
CA GLY A 60 -8.11 -8.79 4.54
C GLY A 60 -8.32 -7.35 4.01
N MET A 61 -7.96 -6.30 4.76
CA MET A 61 -7.93 -4.93 4.23
C MET A 61 -6.66 -4.61 3.44
N LEU A 62 -5.54 -5.18 3.86
CA LEU A 62 -4.30 -5.19 3.10
C LEU A 62 -4.16 -6.57 2.49
N ASP A 63 -4.35 -6.70 1.17
CA ASP A 63 -3.96 -7.91 0.46
C ASP A 63 -2.42 -7.94 0.40
N LEU A 64 -1.81 -8.39 1.50
CA LEU A 64 -0.36 -8.49 1.64
C LEU A 64 0.25 -9.38 0.55
N LYS A 65 -0.52 -10.32 -0.02
CA LYS A 65 -0.06 -11.14 -1.14
C LYS A 65 0.02 -10.30 -2.41
N GLN A 66 -1.03 -9.54 -2.74
CA GLN A 66 -1.02 -8.63 -3.89
C GLN A 66 0.03 -7.54 -3.74
N GLU A 67 0.17 -6.95 -2.55
CA GLU A 67 1.17 -5.92 -2.31
C GLU A 67 2.60 -6.46 -2.45
N ARG A 68 2.86 -7.68 -1.94
CA ARG A 68 4.13 -8.39 -2.18
C ARG A 68 4.37 -8.65 -3.67
N ILE A 69 3.35 -9.07 -4.42
CA ILE A 69 3.48 -9.31 -5.87
C ILE A 69 3.82 -8.00 -6.59
N ARG A 70 3.11 -6.91 -6.28
CA ARG A 70 3.34 -5.58 -6.85
C ARG A 70 4.77 -5.11 -6.59
N LEU A 71 5.22 -5.15 -5.33
CA LEU A 71 6.57 -4.73 -4.95
C LEU A 71 7.65 -5.63 -5.57
N ALA A 72 7.42 -6.95 -5.67
CA ALA A 72 8.36 -7.85 -6.33
C ALA A 72 8.48 -7.58 -7.83
N GLN A 73 7.38 -7.22 -8.50
CA GLN A 73 7.40 -6.81 -9.91
C GLN A 73 8.17 -5.50 -10.09
N GLU A 74 7.89 -4.49 -9.26
CA GLU A 74 8.60 -3.22 -9.27
C GLU A 74 10.11 -3.39 -9.02
N LEU A 75 10.47 -4.26 -8.06
CA LEU A 75 11.86 -4.61 -7.78
C LEU A 75 12.54 -5.24 -9.00
N ALA A 76 11.89 -6.21 -9.66
CA ALA A 76 12.44 -6.86 -10.85
C ALA A 76 12.64 -5.88 -12.02
N GLU A 77 11.74 -4.90 -12.18
CA GLU A 77 11.90 -3.84 -13.19
C GLU A 77 13.12 -2.97 -12.90
N VAL A 78 13.29 -2.54 -11.64
CA VAL A 78 14.43 -1.72 -11.20
C VAL A 78 15.75 -2.49 -11.35
N GLU A 79 15.79 -3.77 -10.96
CA GLU A 79 16.95 -4.64 -11.17
C GLU A 79 17.32 -4.77 -12.65
N GLY A 80 16.32 -4.89 -13.53
CA GLY A 80 16.53 -4.90 -14.98
C GLY A 80 17.13 -3.59 -15.51
N GLN A 81 16.77 -2.44 -14.94
CA GLN A 81 17.38 -1.15 -15.29
C GLN A 81 18.82 -1.04 -14.78
N ILE A 82 19.08 -1.50 -13.56
CA ILE A 82 20.43 -1.55 -12.97
C ILE A 82 21.36 -2.36 -13.86
N LEU A 83 20.99 -3.60 -14.22
CA LEU A 83 21.82 -4.48 -15.05
C LEU A 83 22.13 -3.86 -16.41
N ARG A 84 21.16 -3.17 -17.03
CA ARG A 84 21.37 -2.48 -18.32
C ARG A 84 22.35 -1.32 -18.19
N LEU A 85 22.26 -0.53 -17.12
CA LEU A 85 23.15 0.59 -16.89
C LEU A 85 24.56 0.14 -16.49
N GLU A 86 24.68 -0.91 -15.69
CA GLU A 86 25.97 -1.52 -15.35
C GLU A 86 26.66 -2.03 -16.62
N ALA A 87 25.96 -2.79 -17.46
CA ALA A 87 26.51 -3.26 -18.74
C ALA A 87 26.88 -2.10 -19.69
N LEU A 88 26.11 -1.00 -19.70
CA LEU A 88 26.42 0.18 -20.49
C LEU A 88 27.70 0.87 -20.00
N LEU A 89 27.85 1.01 -18.68
CA LEU A 89 28.98 1.69 -18.04
C LEU A 89 30.26 0.82 -18.01
N GLU A 90 30.14 -0.51 -18.06
CA GLU A 90 31.28 -1.42 -18.25
C GLU A 90 31.71 -1.54 -19.71
N GLY A 91 30.84 -1.13 -20.64
CA GLY A 91 31.06 -1.23 -22.07
C GLY A 91 31.86 -0.07 -22.67
N PRO A 92 32.08 -0.10 -24.00
CA PRO A 92 32.84 0.92 -24.72
C PRO A 92 32.22 2.33 -24.68
N PHE A 93 30.99 2.46 -24.17
CA PHE A 93 30.36 3.76 -23.94
C PHE A 93 31.13 4.57 -22.90
N ALA A 94 31.57 3.96 -21.79
CA ALA A 94 32.31 4.67 -20.74
C ALA A 94 33.65 5.22 -21.22
N GLU A 95 34.28 4.56 -22.20
CA GLU A 95 35.55 5.00 -22.78
C GLU A 95 35.39 6.08 -23.87
N ARG A 96 34.22 6.12 -24.54
CA ARG A 96 34.00 6.94 -25.75
C ARG A 96 33.07 8.12 -25.53
N ALA A 97 32.22 8.08 -24.51
CA ALA A 97 31.29 9.15 -24.20
C ALA A 97 32.00 10.26 -23.41
N PRO A 98 31.56 11.53 -23.53
CA PRO A 98 32.07 12.62 -22.71
C PRO A 98 31.82 12.35 -21.22
N ASP A 99 32.76 12.77 -20.36
CA ASP A 99 32.71 12.57 -18.90
C ASP A 99 31.38 13.01 -18.29
N GLN A 100 30.81 14.12 -18.77
CA GLN A 100 29.52 14.63 -18.28
C GLN A 100 28.36 13.65 -18.52
N VAL A 101 28.40 12.90 -19.63
CA VAL A 101 27.37 11.91 -19.98
C VAL A 101 27.57 10.65 -19.15
N VAL A 102 28.82 10.19 -18.99
CA VAL A 102 29.15 9.03 -18.15
C VAL A 102 28.75 9.29 -16.69
N ALA A 103 29.10 10.46 -16.15
CA ALA A 103 28.73 10.86 -14.80
C ALA A 103 27.20 10.92 -14.60
N LYS A 104 26.45 11.34 -15.62
CA LYS A 104 24.98 11.35 -15.57
C LYS A 104 24.41 9.93 -15.51
N GLU A 105 24.93 9.00 -16.29
CA GLU A 105 24.47 7.60 -16.25
C GLU A 105 24.91 6.89 -14.96
N GLN A 106 26.08 7.21 -14.40
CA GLN A 106 26.50 6.74 -13.08
C GLN A 106 25.58 7.25 -11.96
N ALA A 107 25.23 8.54 -11.97
CA ALA A 107 24.28 9.10 -11.00
C ALA A 107 22.89 8.43 -11.13
N ARG A 108 22.48 8.12 -12.37
CA ARG A 108 21.24 7.39 -12.63
C ARG A 108 21.28 5.97 -12.07
N LEU A 109 22.40 5.27 -12.23
CA LEU A 109 22.62 3.94 -11.66
C LEU A 109 22.50 3.95 -10.14
N GLU A 110 23.16 4.90 -9.46
CA GLU A 110 23.07 5.02 -8.01
C GLU A 110 21.64 5.31 -7.53
N GLY A 111 20.90 6.18 -8.23
CA GLY A 111 19.48 6.41 -7.94
C GLY A 111 18.61 5.15 -8.05
N PHE A 112 18.87 4.29 -9.02
CA PHE A 112 18.18 2.99 -9.11
C PHE A 112 18.60 2.02 -8.00
N LYS A 113 19.88 1.98 -7.61
CA LYS A 113 20.35 1.15 -6.48
C LYS A 113 19.71 1.58 -5.16
N GLU A 114 19.60 2.88 -4.90
CA GLU A 114 18.87 3.40 -3.73
C GLU A 114 17.40 3.00 -3.76
N THR A 115 16.76 3.08 -4.93
CA THR A 115 15.36 2.66 -5.11
C THR A 115 15.20 1.17 -4.83
N ARG A 116 16.10 0.32 -5.34
CA ARG A 116 16.12 -1.13 -5.08
C ARG A 116 16.18 -1.41 -3.58
N GLN A 117 17.10 -0.78 -2.86
CA GLN A 117 17.23 -0.97 -1.40
C GLN A 117 15.95 -0.60 -0.65
N LYS A 118 15.26 0.47 -1.05
CA LYS A 118 13.98 0.86 -0.45
C LYS A 118 12.89 -0.18 -0.70
N LEU A 119 12.82 -0.73 -1.91
CA LEU A 119 11.85 -1.77 -2.28
C LEU A 119 12.13 -3.09 -1.52
N GLU A 120 13.41 -3.48 -1.39
CA GLU A 120 13.82 -4.64 -0.60
C GLU A 120 13.45 -4.50 0.88
N ALA A 121 13.64 -3.30 1.46
CA ALA A 121 13.25 -3.01 2.83
C ALA A 121 11.73 -3.13 3.03
N GLN A 122 10.93 -2.51 2.14
CA GLN A 122 9.46 -2.60 2.19
C GLN A 122 8.96 -4.05 2.06
N LEU A 123 9.55 -4.85 1.17
CA LEU A 123 9.25 -6.29 1.07
C LEU A 123 9.60 -7.06 2.34
N GLY A 124 10.70 -6.67 3.00
CA GLY A 124 11.13 -7.23 4.28
C GLY A 124 10.18 -6.92 5.45
N ASP A 125 9.57 -5.74 5.44
CA ASP A 125 8.60 -5.29 6.43
C ASP A 125 7.24 -5.97 6.29
N LEU A 126 6.90 -6.48 5.09
CA LEU A 126 5.67 -7.24 4.81
C LEU A 126 5.76 -8.72 5.21
N ARG A 127 6.54 -9.06 6.25
CA ARG A 127 6.69 -10.43 6.78
C ARG A 127 5.43 -10.95 7.46
#